data_AF-A0A8S3G4D8-F1
#
_entry.id   AF-A0A8S3G4D8-F1
#
_cell.length_a   1.000
_cell.length_b   1.000
_cell.length_c   1.000
_cell.angle_alpha   90.00
_cell.angle_beta   90.00
_cell.angle_gamma   90.00
#
_symmetry.space_group_name_H-M   'P 1'
#
loop_
_entity.id
_entity.type
_entity.pdbx_description
1 polymer ?
#
loop_
_entity_poly.entity_id
_entity_poly.type
_entity_poly.pdbx_seq_one_letter_code
_entity_poly.pdbx_strand_id
1 'polypeptide(L)'
;MIFFFQFLWYWIPGYICPVLSLFSLLCYIDSTNIVLSQVTGANGLGLGSFELDWNAWISFLDSPIVVPFWAQLNILLGFVVLVWIITPAAYYTNLWNSKAMPIVSNQVFTIEGYLYNVSAVLDSNLRLNETAYNIYGTDFLLCSTACDYSSFRPAAYNSYICF
;
A
#
# COMPACT_ATOMS: atom_id res chain seq x y z
N MET A 1 -3.26 37.02 -0.79
CA MET A 1 -3.31 36.17 -2.00
C MET A 1 -2.92 34.73 -1.71
N ILE A 2 -1.75 34.42 -1.15
CA ILE A 2 -1.32 33.02 -0.86
C ILE A 2 -2.33 32.23 -0.01
N PHE A 3 -2.92 32.83 1.04
CA PHE A 3 -3.88 32.14 1.90
C PHE A 3 -5.16 31.68 1.19
N PHE A 4 -5.62 32.45 0.20
CA PHE A 4 -6.82 32.10 -0.54
C PHE A 4 -6.58 30.91 -1.48
N PHE A 5 -5.42 30.86 -2.12
CA PHE A 5 -5.01 29.71 -2.93
C PHE A 5 -4.81 28.46 -2.08
N GLN A 6 -4.19 28.59 -0.90
CA GLN A 6 -4.04 27.47 0.02
C GLN A 6 -5.40 26.96 0.50
N PHE A 7 -6.34 27.86 0.81
CA PHE A 7 -7.70 27.49 1.17
C PHE A 7 -8.39 26.69 0.06
N LEU A 8 -8.34 27.17 -1.19
CA LEU A 8 -8.93 26.45 -2.32
C LEU A 8 -8.27 25.09 -2.55
N TRP A 9 -6.94 25.01 -2.44
CA TRP A 9 -6.17 23.78 -2.62
C TRP A 9 -6.54 22.70 -1.60
N TYR A 10 -6.85 23.06 -0.35
CA TYR A 10 -7.34 22.10 0.65
C TYR A 10 -8.85 21.84 0.56
N TRP A 11 -9.64 22.89 0.30
CA TRP A 11 -11.10 22.81 0.39
C TRP A 11 -11.72 22.05 -0.78
N ILE A 12 -11.16 22.20 -1.99
CA ILE A 12 -11.68 21.52 -3.18
C ILE A 12 -11.55 20.00 -3.07
N PRO A 13 -10.35 19.41 -2.90
CA PRO A 13 -10.21 17.97 -2.73
C PRO A 13 -10.78 17.49 -1.39
N GLY A 14 -10.74 18.29 -0.32
CA GLY A 14 -11.25 17.85 0.98
C GLY A 14 -12.78 17.77 1.10
N TYR A 15 -13.52 18.65 0.40
CA TYR A 15 -14.96 18.81 0.63
C TYR A 15 -15.82 18.83 -0.64
N ILE A 16 -15.34 19.44 -1.74
CA ILE A 16 -16.17 19.58 -2.95
C ILE A 16 -16.08 18.32 -3.82
N CYS A 17 -14.86 17.82 -4.03
CA CYS A 17 -14.63 16.62 -4.83
C CYS A 17 -13.50 15.76 -4.23
N PRO A 18 -13.83 14.91 -3.24
CA PRO A 18 -12.89 13.95 -2.64
C PRO A 18 -12.23 13.02 -3.66
N VAL A 19 -12.89 12.78 -4.78
CA VAL A 19 -12.36 11.98 -5.88
C VAL A 19 -11.09 12.60 -6.49
N LEU A 20 -10.93 13.92 -6.45
CA LEU A 20 -9.70 14.59 -6.91
C LEU A 20 -8.54 14.46 -5.92
N SER A 21 -8.80 14.12 -4.65
CA SER A 21 -7.71 13.95 -3.69
C SER A 21 -6.80 12.82 -4.13
N LEU A 22 -7.39 11.70 -4.58
CA LEU A 22 -6.70 10.47 -4.94
C LEU A 22 -7.37 9.84 -6.16
N PHE A 23 -6.77 10.03 -7.34
CA PHE A 23 -7.27 9.46 -8.59
C PHE A 23 -6.24 8.58 -9.28
N SER A 24 -6.66 7.39 -9.71
CA SER A 24 -5.86 6.48 -10.53
C SER A 24 -6.22 6.67 -12.00
N LEU A 25 -5.34 7.33 -12.75
CA LEU A 25 -5.60 7.63 -14.17
C LEU A 25 -5.70 6.36 -15.00
N LEU A 26 -4.87 5.36 -14.67
CA LEU A 26 -4.79 4.11 -15.41
C LEU A 26 -5.98 3.17 -15.12
N CYS A 27 -6.58 3.23 -13.93
CA CYS A 27 -7.79 2.47 -13.64
C CYS A 27 -8.98 2.89 -14.51
N TYR A 28 -9.07 4.17 -14.89
CA TYR A 28 -10.18 4.67 -15.73
C TYR A 28 -10.16 4.12 -17.16
N ILE A 29 -9.01 3.67 -17.66
CA ILE A 29 -8.86 3.21 -19.05
C ILE A 29 -9.56 1.86 -19.27
N ASP A 30 -9.43 0.93 -18.32
CA ASP A 30 -10.09 -0.39 -18.39
C ASP A 30 -10.30 -0.96 -16.98
N SER A 31 -11.48 -0.71 -16.41
CA SER A 31 -11.84 -1.20 -15.07
C SER A 31 -12.13 -2.71 -15.00
N THR A 32 -12.19 -3.41 -16.14
CA THR A 32 -12.57 -4.83 -16.17
C THR A 32 -11.37 -5.78 -16.14
N ASN A 33 -10.17 -5.27 -16.37
CA ASN A 33 -8.96 -6.08 -16.43
C ASN A 33 -8.39 -6.34 -15.03
N ILE A 34 -8.37 -7.61 -14.62
CA ILE A 34 -7.89 -8.05 -13.29
C ILE A 34 -6.41 -7.67 -13.08
N VAL A 35 -5.58 -7.81 -14.11
CA VAL A 35 -4.14 -7.47 -14.03
C VAL A 35 -3.96 -5.96 -13.90
N LEU A 36 -4.76 -5.17 -14.62
CA LEU A 36 -4.71 -3.71 -14.51
C LEU A 36 -5.17 -3.27 -13.12
N SER A 37 -6.27 -3.83 -12.61
CA SER A 37 -6.77 -3.56 -11.25
C SER A 37 -5.76 -3.94 -10.16
N GLN A 38 -5.03 -5.04 -10.32
CA GLN A 38 -3.95 -5.42 -9.39
C GLN A 38 -2.76 -4.44 -9.39
N VAL A 39 -2.49 -3.77 -10.52
CA VAL A 39 -1.34 -2.86 -10.66
C VAL A 39 -1.72 -1.41 -10.35
N THR A 40 -2.94 -0.99 -10.65
CA THR A 40 -3.37 0.42 -10.63
C THR A 40 -4.55 0.69 -9.70
N GLY A 41 -5.23 -0.35 -9.23
CA GLY A 41 -6.44 -0.24 -8.42
C GLY A 41 -6.18 0.11 -6.96
N ALA A 42 -7.27 0.37 -6.22
CA ALA A 42 -7.23 0.81 -4.83
C ALA A 42 -6.64 -0.26 -3.90
N ASN A 43 -6.83 -1.54 -4.23
CA ASN A 43 -6.18 -2.67 -3.56
C ASN A 43 -4.99 -3.21 -4.39
N GLY A 44 -4.40 -2.37 -5.22
CA GLY A 44 -3.29 -2.69 -6.11
C GLY A 44 -2.03 -1.90 -5.78
N LEU A 45 -1.03 -1.99 -6.65
CA LEU A 45 0.28 -1.33 -6.47
C LEU A 45 0.26 0.19 -6.70
N GLY A 46 -0.91 0.74 -7.06
CA GLY A 46 -1.15 2.17 -7.33
C GLY A 46 -0.27 2.80 -8.41
N LEU A 47 0.17 2.02 -9.39
CA LEU A 47 0.88 2.54 -10.54
C LEU A 47 -0.04 3.54 -11.28
N GLY A 48 0.43 4.77 -11.49
CA GLY A 48 -0.37 5.84 -12.12
C GLY A 48 -1.49 6.42 -11.24
N SER A 49 -1.41 6.21 -9.92
CA SER A 49 -2.24 6.92 -8.93
C SER A 49 -1.58 8.24 -8.55
N PHE A 50 -2.37 9.31 -8.55
CA PHE A 50 -1.92 10.65 -8.20
C PHE A 50 -2.74 11.17 -7.02
N GLU A 51 -2.01 11.69 -6.02
CA GLU A 51 -2.62 12.39 -4.91
C GLU A 51 -2.40 13.90 -5.09
N LEU A 52 -3.48 14.67 -5.09
CA LEU A 52 -3.43 16.13 -5.17
C LEU A 52 -3.64 16.80 -3.80
N ASP A 53 -4.07 16.07 -2.78
CA ASP A 53 -4.21 16.63 -1.44
C ASP A 53 -2.88 16.62 -0.66
N TRP A 54 -2.44 17.81 -0.29
CA TRP A 54 -1.22 18.01 0.50
C TRP A 54 -1.30 17.42 1.91
N ASN A 55 -2.49 17.35 2.53
CA ASN A 55 -2.63 16.71 3.86
C ASN A 55 -2.46 15.21 3.79
N ALA A 56 -2.98 14.57 2.74
CA ALA A 56 -2.77 13.16 2.49
C ALA A 56 -1.28 12.87 2.30
N TRP A 57 -0.57 13.66 1.47
CA TRP A 57 0.88 13.52 1.29
C TRP A 57 1.69 13.58 2.60
N ILE A 58 1.45 14.59 3.44
CA ILE A 58 2.18 14.74 4.72
C ILE A 58 1.88 13.59 5.68
N SER A 59 0.66 13.06 5.65
CA SER A 59 0.25 11.97 6.54
C SER A 59 1.03 10.67 6.30
N PHE A 60 1.59 10.48 5.10
CA PHE A 60 2.26 9.25 4.71
C PHE A 60 3.78 9.37 4.56
N LEU A 61 4.30 10.52 4.12
CA LEU A 61 5.72 10.71 3.80
C LEU A 61 6.43 11.70 4.72
N ASP A 62 5.74 12.09 5.80
CA ASP A 62 6.12 13.21 6.64
C ASP A 62 6.19 14.51 5.82
N SER A 63 6.49 15.65 6.44
CA SER A 63 6.46 16.92 5.70
C SER A 63 7.64 17.03 4.72
N PRO A 64 7.42 16.99 3.39
CA PRO A 64 8.51 16.98 2.40
C PRO A 64 9.27 18.31 2.36
N ILE A 65 8.73 19.36 2.96
CA ILE A 65 9.42 20.65 3.09
C ILE A 65 10.67 20.51 4.01
N VAL A 66 10.66 19.55 4.93
CA VAL A 66 11.74 19.34 5.90
C VAL A 66 12.85 18.43 5.33
N VAL A 67 12.50 17.57 4.37
CA VAL A 67 13.41 16.58 3.78
C VAL A 67 14.09 17.17 2.52
N PRO A 68 15.43 17.10 2.39
CA PRO A 68 16.11 17.61 1.20
C PRO A 68 15.69 16.82 -0.06
N PHE A 69 15.61 17.52 -1.20
CA PHE A 69 15.13 16.95 -2.47
C PHE A 69 15.87 15.68 -2.90
N TRP A 70 17.18 15.61 -2.69
CA TRP A 70 17.97 14.42 -3.02
C TRP A 70 17.54 13.18 -2.22
N ALA A 71 17.21 13.35 -0.94
CA ALA A 71 16.73 12.25 -0.10
C ALA A 71 15.34 11.78 -0.57
N GLN A 72 14.47 12.71 -0.99
CA GLN A 72 13.17 12.37 -1.57
C GLN A 72 13.30 11.56 -2.86
N LEU A 73 14.24 11.91 -3.73
CA LEU A 73 14.50 11.13 -4.95
C LEU A 73 14.98 9.71 -4.65
N ASN A 74 15.85 9.52 -3.65
CA ASN A 74 16.29 8.18 -3.26
C ASN A 74 15.13 7.34 -2.71
N ILE A 75 14.27 7.96 -1.91
CA ILE A 75 13.06 7.34 -1.38
C ILE A 75 12.12 6.93 -2.53
N LEU A 76 11.87 7.82 -3.47
CA LEU A 76 11.06 7.55 -4.66
C LEU A 76 11.65 6.42 -5.50
N LEU A 77 12.97 6.42 -5.69
CA LEU A 77 13.66 5.37 -6.46
C LEU A 77 13.58 4.02 -5.74
N GLY A 78 13.76 3.99 -4.42
CA GLY A 78 13.54 2.79 -3.61
C GLY A 78 12.11 2.27 -3.74
N PHE A 79 11.12 3.15 -3.69
CA PHE A 79 9.72 2.79 -3.90
C PHE A 79 9.47 2.17 -5.28
N VAL A 80 9.93 2.82 -6.36
CA VAL A 80 9.77 2.31 -7.73
C VAL A 80 10.38 0.92 -7.87
N VAL A 81 11.58 0.71 -7.32
CA VAL A 81 12.25 -0.60 -7.42
C VAL A 81 11.52 -1.66 -6.60
N LEU A 82 11.20 -1.40 -5.33
CA LEU A 82 10.61 -2.41 -4.46
C LEU A 82 9.15 -2.73 -4.84
N VAL A 83 8.32 -1.69 -5.02
CA VAL A 83 6.87 -1.83 -5.18
C VAL A 83 6.48 -2.06 -6.63
N TRP A 84 7.12 -1.38 -7.60
CA TRP A 84 6.73 -1.51 -9.01
C TRP A 84 7.55 -2.53 -9.81
N ILE A 85 8.69 -2.99 -9.30
CA ILE A 85 9.52 -3.99 -10.01
C ILE A 85 9.56 -5.30 -9.21
N ILE A 86 10.09 -5.28 -7.99
CA ILE A 86 10.32 -6.51 -7.21
C ILE A 86 9.01 -7.18 -6.81
N THR A 87 8.02 -6.42 -6.32
CA THR A 87 6.74 -6.99 -5.86
C THR A 87 5.97 -7.70 -6.98
N PRO A 88 5.74 -7.10 -8.17
CA PRO A 88 5.16 -7.82 -9.30
C PRO A 88 6.01 -9.01 -9.73
N ALA A 89 7.34 -8.85 -9.81
CA ALA A 89 8.22 -9.93 -10.23
C ALA A 89 8.08 -11.15 -9.31
N ALA A 90 8.08 -10.96 -7.99
CA ALA A 90 7.88 -12.02 -7.01
C ALA A 90 6.48 -12.66 -7.11
N TYR A 91 5.43 -11.84 -7.28
CA TYR A 91 4.05 -12.31 -7.40
C TYR A 91 3.82 -13.14 -8.67
N TYR A 92 4.26 -12.65 -9.84
CA TYR A 92 4.07 -13.34 -11.12
C TYR A 92 4.97 -14.56 -11.30
N THR A 93 6.15 -14.59 -10.68
CA THR A 93 7.03 -15.79 -10.64
C THR A 93 6.59 -16.80 -9.60
N ASN A 94 5.52 -16.52 -8.84
CA ASN A 94 5.01 -17.35 -7.74
C ASN A 94 6.11 -17.68 -6.71
N LEU A 95 6.97 -16.70 -6.42
CA LEU A 95 7.99 -16.86 -5.39
C LEU A 95 7.27 -17.05 -4.04
N TRP A 96 7.66 -18.08 -3.29
CA TRP A 96 7.08 -18.41 -1.99
C TRP A 96 5.54 -18.63 -1.96
N ASN A 97 4.96 -19.15 -3.04
CA ASN A 97 3.50 -19.35 -3.15
C ASN A 97 2.67 -18.05 -3.04
N SER A 98 3.26 -16.90 -3.38
CA SER A 98 2.61 -15.59 -3.30
C SER A 98 1.30 -15.48 -4.10
N LYS A 99 1.07 -16.31 -5.13
CA LYS A 99 -0.20 -16.32 -5.89
C LYS A 99 -1.40 -16.82 -5.10
N ALA A 100 -1.20 -17.50 -3.98
CA ALA A 100 -2.30 -17.96 -3.13
C ALA A 100 -2.97 -16.81 -2.36
N MET A 101 -2.34 -15.62 -2.35
CA MET A 101 -2.73 -14.46 -1.56
C MET A 101 -2.99 -13.26 -2.49
N PRO A 102 -3.75 -12.24 -2.03
CA PRO A 102 -3.88 -10.99 -2.78
C PRO A 102 -2.52 -10.27 -2.88
N ILE A 103 -2.24 -9.61 -4.02
CA ILE A 103 -0.95 -8.92 -4.27
C ILE A 103 -0.63 -7.84 -3.24
N VAL A 104 -1.68 -7.19 -2.72
CA VAL A 104 -1.62 -6.19 -1.67
C VAL A 104 -2.66 -6.57 -0.62
N SER A 105 -2.23 -6.59 0.64
CA SER A 105 -3.09 -6.75 1.80
C SER A 105 -2.38 -6.22 3.03
N ASN A 106 -3.14 -5.86 4.06
CA ASN A 106 -2.63 -5.47 5.38
C ASN A 106 -2.70 -6.65 6.38
N GLN A 107 -3.10 -7.83 5.90
CA GLN A 107 -3.32 -9.02 6.71
C GLN A 107 -2.19 -10.03 6.53
N VAL A 108 -1.93 -10.80 7.58
CA VAL A 108 -0.94 -11.88 7.57
C VAL A 108 -1.61 -13.17 7.11
N PHE A 109 -0.92 -13.95 6.28
CA PHE A 109 -1.46 -15.18 5.70
C PHE A 109 -0.58 -16.39 6.04
N THR A 110 -1.20 -17.57 6.02
CA THR A 110 -0.47 -18.84 5.98
C THR A 110 0.04 -19.09 4.55
N ILE A 111 1.01 -20.02 4.40
CA ILE A 111 1.54 -20.42 3.09
C ILE A 111 0.43 -20.94 2.14
N GLU A 112 -0.67 -21.43 2.71
CA GLU A 112 -1.84 -21.95 2.00
C GLU A 112 -2.81 -20.86 1.54
N GLY A 113 -2.59 -19.60 1.93
CA GLY A 113 -3.42 -18.44 1.57
C GLY A 113 -4.57 -18.14 2.53
N TYR A 114 -4.64 -18.79 3.70
CA TYR A 114 -5.64 -18.50 4.73
C TYR A 114 -5.16 -17.39 5.67
N LEU A 115 -6.09 -16.67 6.29
CA LEU A 115 -5.75 -15.64 7.28
C LEU A 115 -5.06 -16.27 8.50
N TYR A 116 -3.92 -15.71 8.88
CA TYR A 116 -3.12 -16.21 10.00
C TYR A 116 -3.76 -15.80 11.34
N ASN A 117 -4.12 -16.79 12.17
CA ASN A 117 -4.69 -16.51 13.49
C ASN A 117 -3.57 -16.30 14.52
N VAL A 118 -3.16 -15.06 14.72
CA VAL A 118 -2.11 -14.68 15.66
C VAL A 118 -2.45 -15.11 17.10
N SER A 119 -3.73 -15.08 17.48
CA SER A 119 -4.16 -15.47 18.83
C SER A 119 -3.98 -16.96 19.14
N ALA A 120 -3.91 -17.81 18.11
CA ALA A 120 -3.70 -19.26 18.29
C ALA A 120 -2.24 -19.61 18.61
N VAL A 121 -1.31 -18.69 18.34
CA VAL A 121 0.14 -18.90 18.46
C VAL A 121 0.73 -18.15 19.67
N LEU A 122 -0.04 -17.23 20.24
CA LEU A 122 0.33 -16.47 21.44
C LEU A 122 -0.21 -17.16 22.70
N ASP A 123 0.63 -17.23 23.72
CA ASP A 123 0.20 -17.58 25.08
C ASP A 123 -0.57 -16.40 25.72
N SER A 124 -1.28 -16.67 26.81
CA SER A 124 -2.00 -15.71 27.67
C SER A 124 -1.17 -14.47 28.08
N ASN A 125 0.15 -14.61 28.12
CA ASN A 125 1.10 -13.54 28.42
C ASN A 125 1.64 -12.80 27.17
N LEU A 126 1.01 -12.96 26.00
CA LEU A 126 1.44 -12.42 24.70
C LEU A 126 2.86 -12.84 24.30
N ARG A 127 3.29 -14.02 24.77
CA ARG A 127 4.57 -14.63 24.38
C ARG A 127 4.33 -15.62 23.25
N LEU A 128 5.29 -15.72 22.33
CA LEU A 128 5.27 -16.73 21.28
C LEU A 128 5.31 -18.13 21.92
N ASN A 129 4.29 -18.94 21.68
CA ASN A 129 4.31 -20.34 22.05
C ASN A 129 4.96 -21.14 20.92
N GLU A 130 6.23 -21.52 21.09
CA GLU A 130 7.00 -22.24 20.08
C GLU A 130 6.36 -23.57 19.67
N THR A 131 5.67 -24.25 20.59
CA THR A 131 5.00 -25.52 20.26
C THR A 131 3.79 -25.31 19.36
N ALA A 132 2.97 -24.30 19.65
CA ALA A 132 1.85 -23.91 18.81
C ALA A 132 2.33 -23.37 17.45
N TYR A 133 3.40 -22.57 17.43
CA TYR A 133 4.00 -22.02 16.20
C TYR A 133 4.51 -23.11 15.25
N ASN A 134 5.19 -24.13 15.78
CA ASN A 134 5.66 -25.24 14.96
C ASN A 134 4.52 -26.07 14.34
N ILE A 135 3.35 -26.12 14.98
CA ILE A 135 2.16 -26.81 14.47
C ILE A 135 1.41 -25.93 13.45
N TYR A 136 1.25 -24.64 13.74
CA TYR A 136 0.54 -23.69 12.88
C TYR A 136 1.34 -23.27 11.64
N GLY A 137 2.67 -23.37 11.71
CA GLY A 137 3.58 -23.01 10.63
C GLY A 137 3.97 -21.52 10.60
N THR A 138 4.96 -21.24 9.76
CA THR A 138 5.50 -19.90 9.54
C THR A 138 4.44 -18.98 8.92
N ASP A 139 4.40 -17.75 9.41
CA ASP A 139 3.61 -16.68 8.84
C ASP A 139 4.24 -16.15 7.55
N PHE A 140 3.40 -15.82 6.57
CA PHE A 140 3.84 -15.21 5.33
C PHE A 140 3.35 -13.77 5.28
N LEU A 141 4.32 -12.85 5.20
CA LEU A 141 4.10 -11.41 5.08
C LEU A 141 4.43 -10.99 3.65
N LEU A 142 3.45 -10.39 2.98
CA LEU A 142 3.69 -9.80 1.67
C LEU A 142 4.49 -8.50 1.82
N CYS A 143 5.25 -8.15 0.78
CA CYS A 143 6.00 -6.90 0.73
C CYS A 143 5.12 -5.66 0.97
N SER A 144 3.83 -5.70 0.62
CA SER A 144 2.84 -4.65 0.90
C SER A 144 2.58 -4.44 2.40
N THR A 145 2.21 -5.50 3.13
CA THR A 145 2.14 -5.46 4.61
C THR A 145 3.46 -4.96 5.22
N ALA A 146 4.57 -5.28 4.54
CA ALA A 146 5.88 -4.95 5.00
C ALA A 146 6.24 -3.47 4.84
N CYS A 147 5.80 -2.87 3.73
CA CYS A 147 5.93 -1.44 3.49
C CYS A 147 4.98 -0.62 4.37
N ASP A 148 3.83 -1.15 4.75
CA ASP A 148 2.91 -0.45 5.65
C ASP A 148 3.49 -0.27 7.05
N TYR A 149 4.19 -1.28 7.58
CA TYR A 149 4.85 -1.14 8.88
C TYR A 149 6.02 -0.14 8.86
N SER A 150 6.61 0.12 7.69
CA SER A 150 7.75 1.04 7.54
C SER A 150 7.31 2.51 7.38
N SER A 151 6.06 2.84 7.73
CA SER A 151 5.44 4.16 7.50
C SER A 151 5.34 4.53 6.02
N PHE A 152 5.70 3.63 5.11
CA PHE A 152 5.69 3.87 3.68
C PHE A 152 4.37 3.38 3.09
N ARG A 153 3.27 3.98 3.52
CA ARG A 153 1.94 3.69 2.98
C ARG A 153 1.66 4.63 1.80
N PRO A 154 1.93 4.24 0.54
CA PRO A 154 1.61 5.07 -0.60
C PRO A 154 0.09 5.34 -0.68
N ALA A 155 -0.25 6.55 -1.13
CA ALA A 155 -1.59 6.98 -1.52
C ALA A 155 -2.35 5.96 -2.41
N ALA A 156 -1.60 5.14 -3.15
CA ALA A 156 -2.07 3.98 -3.92
C ALA A 156 -3.25 3.21 -3.29
N TYR A 157 -3.17 2.94 -1.98
CA TYR A 157 -4.03 1.98 -1.30
C TYR A 157 -5.45 2.47 -0.94
N ASN A 158 -5.79 3.72 -1.29
CA ASN A 158 -7.08 4.31 -0.93
C ASN A 158 -7.73 5.06 -2.12
N SER A 159 -7.45 4.62 -3.35
CA SER A 159 -8.00 5.23 -4.56
C SER A 159 -9.52 5.11 -4.60
N TYR A 160 -10.23 6.24 -4.61
CA TYR A 160 -11.70 6.27 -4.59
C TYR A 160 -12.38 5.82 -5.89
N ILE A 161 -11.61 5.59 -6.96
CA ILE A 161 -12.12 5.35 -8.33
C ILE A 161 -12.07 3.87 -8.73
N CYS A 162 -11.31 3.03 -8.03
CA CYS A 162 -11.08 1.65 -8.44
C CYS A 162 -11.59 0.67 -7.37
N PHE A 163 -12.91 0.48 -7.34
CA PHE A 163 -13.59 -0.57 -6.59
C PHE A 163 -13.80 -1.81 -7.47
#